data_AF-A0A7S3E4V9-F1
#
_entry.id   AF-A0A7S3E4V9-F1
#
_cell.length_a   1.000
_cell.length_b   1.000
_cell.length_c   1.000
_cell.angle_alpha   90.00
_cell.angle_beta   90.00
_cell.angle_gamma   90.00
#
_symmetry.space_group_name_H-M   'P 1'
#
loop_
_entity.id
_entity.type
_entity.pdbx_description
1 polymer ?
#
loop_
_entity_poly.entity_id
_entity_poly.type
_entity_poly.pdbx_seq_one_letter_code
_entity_poly.pdbx_strand_id
1 'polypeptide(L)'
;KDEMYRKHKKEGWEVARLAEHYQIRQQRVMGILTLRELREEDVANGVELDYGFENYANQETDTRYQKGSGEMHIKSMPSEPRYVTISEGEESNYVDLETRLAIDSAAEEERLVEEFKEKLAFNMWKTGGDLERHVSRHKTAAKRPDDGWTYVIKPLDANGPEPFAAKTDGTKRKLTDSEKTFQDRQKGRPRRKIPT
;
A
#
# COMPACT_ATOMS: atom_id res chain seq x y z
N LYS A 1 5.67 2.30 20.69
CA LYS A 1 5.90 2.84 19.33
C LYS A 1 7.30 3.43 19.20
N ASP A 2 7.73 4.31 20.11
CA ASP A 2 9.10 4.89 20.08
C ASP A 2 10.21 3.84 20.14
N GLU A 3 10.04 2.81 20.97
CA GLU A 3 11.01 1.71 21.04
C GLU A 3 11.18 0.99 19.69
N MET A 4 10.07 0.75 18.99
CA MET A 4 10.06 0.12 17.66
C MET A 4 10.80 0.99 16.64
N TYR A 5 10.53 2.30 16.64
CA TYR A 5 11.21 3.25 15.78
C TYR A 5 12.71 3.32 16.09
N ARG A 6 13.08 3.33 17.37
CA ARG A 6 14.49 3.30 17.81
C ARG A 6 15.21 2.04 17.35
N LYS A 7 14.61 0.86 17.50
CA LYS A 7 15.18 -0.41 17.01
C LYS A 7 15.35 -0.40 15.49
N HIS A 8 14.38 0.13 14.75
CA HIS A 8 14.51 0.28 13.29
C HIS A 8 15.66 1.21 12.91
N LYS A 9 15.69 2.43 13.46
CA LYS A 9 16.63 3.49 13.08
C LYS A 9 18.05 3.26 13.58
N LYS A 10 18.24 2.73 14.79
CA LYS A 10 19.57 2.55 15.41
C LYS A 10 20.14 1.15 15.19
N GLU A 11 19.31 0.13 15.29
CA GLU A 11 19.75 -1.27 15.23
C GLU A 11 19.53 -1.91 13.85
N GLY A 12 18.92 -1.17 12.90
CA GLY A 12 18.72 -1.64 11.53
C GLY A 12 17.71 -2.78 11.40
N TRP A 13 16.78 -2.94 12.35
CA TRP A 13 15.82 -4.03 12.29
C TRP A 13 14.86 -3.87 11.11
N GLU A 14 14.73 -4.89 10.28
CA GLU A 14 13.77 -4.88 9.17
C GLU A 14 12.31 -4.93 9.66
N VAL A 15 11.40 -4.45 8.81
CA VAL A 15 9.95 -4.43 9.08
C VAL A 15 9.41 -5.81 9.43
N ALA A 16 9.84 -6.86 8.72
CA ALA A 16 9.40 -8.24 8.97
C ALA A 16 9.79 -8.71 10.38
N ARG A 17 11.03 -8.44 10.80
CA ARG A 17 11.54 -8.78 12.13
C ARG A 17 10.81 -8.02 13.24
N LEU A 18 10.48 -6.74 13.01
CA LEU A 18 9.71 -5.95 13.97
C LEU A 18 8.26 -6.46 14.09
N ALA A 19 7.63 -6.82 12.96
CA ALA A 19 6.29 -7.37 12.92
C ALA A 19 6.20 -8.67 13.74
N GLU A 20 7.16 -9.57 13.57
CA GLU A 20 7.25 -10.81 14.32
C GLU A 20 7.49 -10.57 15.82
N HIS A 21 8.46 -9.73 16.18
CA HIS A 21 8.81 -9.47 17.58
C HIS A 21 7.68 -8.83 18.39
N TYR A 22 6.93 -7.92 17.75
CA TYR A 22 5.80 -7.21 18.36
C TYR A 22 4.44 -7.86 18.06
N GLN A 23 4.39 -8.96 17.31
CA GLN A 23 3.17 -9.71 16.96
C GLN A 23 2.06 -8.83 16.33
N ILE A 24 2.45 -7.97 15.40
CA ILE A 24 1.56 -7.09 14.64
C ILE A 24 1.82 -7.22 13.15
N ARG A 25 0.86 -6.86 12.31
CA ARG A 25 1.05 -6.93 10.84
C ARG A 25 2.11 -5.95 10.33
N GLN A 26 2.77 -6.32 9.24
CA GLN A 26 3.83 -5.50 8.64
C GLN A 26 3.36 -4.11 8.19
N GLN A 27 2.14 -3.99 7.66
CA GLN A 27 1.55 -2.70 7.26
C GLN A 27 1.41 -1.75 8.45
N ARG A 28 1.05 -2.29 9.63
CA ARG A 28 0.95 -1.51 10.86
C ARG A 28 2.33 -1.02 11.32
N VAL A 29 3.35 -1.87 11.26
CA VAL A 29 4.74 -1.48 11.52
C VAL A 29 5.15 -0.36 10.60
N MET A 30 4.97 -0.52 9.28
CA MET A 30 5.30 0.51 8.29
C MET A 30 4.61 1.85 8.59
N GLY A 31 3.31 1.82 8.89
CA GLY A 31 2.55 3.02 9.25
C GLY A 31 3.08 3.69 10.54
N ILE A 32 3.42 2.91 11.57
CA ILE A 32 4.00 3.42 12.81
C ILE A 32 5.35 4.09 12.53
N LEU A 33 6.21 3.45 11.74
CA LEU A 33 7.52 4.01 11.38
C LEU A 33 7.36 5.33 10.62
N THR A 34 6.50 5.38 9.59
CA THR A 34 6.28 6.61 8.83
C THR A 34 5.69 7.74 9.67
N LEU A 35 4.77 7.45 10.59
CA LEU A 35 4.21 8.47 11.49
C LEU A 35 5.25 9.02 12.47
N ARG A 36 6.26 8.21 12.84
CA ARG A 36 7.37 8.65 13.70
C ARG A 36 8.39 9.47 12.91
N GLU A 37 8.67 9.12 11.65
CA GLU A 37 9.45 9.96 10.73
C GLU A 37 8.81 11.35 10.57
N LEU A 38 7.51 11.41 10.27
CA LEU A 38 6.78 12.68 10.16
C LEU A 38 6.83 13.50 11.44
N ARG A 39 6.72 12.85 12.60
CA ARG A 39 6.83 13.54 13.90
C ARG A 39 8.22 14.18 14.08
N GLU A 40 9.29 13.48 13.71
CA GLU A 40 10.64 14.06 13.78
C GLU A 40 10.81 15.23 12.81
N GLU A 41 10.22 15.14 11.61
CA GLU A 41 10.21 16.23 10.63
C GLU A 41 9.44 17.45 11.17
N ASP A 42 8.27 17.25 11.77
CA ASP A 42 7.47 18.32 12.41
C ASP A 42 8.24 19.02 13.53
N VAL A 43 8.91 18.25 14.40
CA VAL A 43 9.77 18.81 15.46
C VAL A 43 10.94 19.59 14.87
N ALA A 44 11.57 19.07 13.81
CA ALA A 44 12.66 19.77 13.12
C ALA A 44 12.18 21.07 12.43
N ASN A 45 10.92 21.09 11.98
CA ASN A 45 10.25 22.27 11.43
C ASN A 45 9.72 23.24 12.51
N GLY A 46 9.91 22.93 13.79
CA GLY A 46 9.48 23.77 14.92
C GLY A 46 7.97 23.71 15.20
N VAL A 47 7.27 22.69 14.71
CA VAL A 47 5.85 22.47 15.01
C VAL A 47 5.73 21.91 16.43
N GLU A 48 4.94 22.58 17.27
CA GLU A 48 4.68 22.12 18.63
C GLU A 48 3.79 20.88 18.63
N LEU A 49 4.25 19.80 19.26
CA LEU A 49 3.52 18.55 19.36
C LEU A 49 2.59 18.54 20.56
N ASP A 50 1.33 18.15 20.35
CA ASP A 50 0.36 17.99 21.44
C ASP A 50 0.52 16.66 22.18
N TYR A 51 1.38 16.67 23.20
CA TYR A 51 1.55 15.53 24.11
C TYR A 51 0.38 15.36 25.08
N GLY A 52 -0.41 16.42 25.33
CA GLY A 52 -1.55 16.37 26.24
C GLY A 52 -2.64 15.44 25.71
N PHE A 53 -3.00 15.60 24.44
CA PHE A 53 -3.94 14.72 23.77
C PHE A 53 -3.41 13.29 23.63
N GLU A 54 -2.13 13.08 23.28
CA GLU A 54 -1.56 11.73 23.17
C GLU A 54 -1.61 10.98 24.52
N ASN A 55 -1.27 11.67 25.61
CA ASN A 55 -1.34 11.09 26.95
C ASN A 55 -2.78 10.74 27.36
N TYR A 56 -3.72 11.65 27.14
CA TYR A 56 -5.14 11.42 27.40
C TYR A 56 -5.68 10.25 26.58
N ALA A 57 -5.43 10.23 25.27
CA ALA A 57 -5.89 9.17 24.38
C ALA A 57 -5.31 7.80 24.78
N ASN A 58 -4.03 7.74 25.16
CA ASN A 58 -3.41 6.50 25.62
C ASN A 58 -3.97 6.01 26.96
N GLN A 59 -4.35 6.93 27.85
CA GLN A 59 -4.98 6.60 29.12
C GLN A 59 -6.39 6.01 28.90
N GLU A 60 -7.20 6.61 28.02
CA GLU A 60 -8.57 6.17 27.75
C GLU A 60 -8.65 4.87 26.94
N THR A 61 -7.73 4.66 25.99
CA THR A 61 -7.77 3.49 25.09
C THR A 61 -7.04 2.25 25.63
N ASP A 62 -6.54 2.31 26.87
CA ASP A 62 -5.75 1.26 27.52
C ASP A 62 -4.64 0.67 26.63
N THR A 63 -3.93 1.54 25.89
CA THR A 63 -2.88 1.15 24.93
C THR A 63 -1.55 0.81 25.61
N ARG A 64 -1.59 0.28 26.82
CA ARG A 64 -0.41 -0.10 27.62
C ARG A 64 0.30 -1.34 27.09
N TYR A 65 -0.33 -2.08 26.19
CA TYR A 65 0.22 -3.31 25.61
C TYR A 65 1.45 -3.02 24.75
N GLN A 66 2.55 -3.71 25.06
CA GLN A 66 3.80 -3.62 24.30
C GLN A 66 3.81 -4.52 23.06
N LYS A 67 2.96 -5.55 23.02
CA LYS A 67 2.82 -6.52 21.92
C LYS A 67 1.38 -6.63 21.47
N GLY A 68 1.19 -6.91 20.19
CA GLY A 68 -0.10 -7.25 19.60
C GLY A 68 -0.53 -8.67 19.96
N SER A 69 -1.76 -9.02 19.57
CA SER A 69 -2.35 -10.34 19.82
C SER A 69 -1.98 -11.40 18.78
N GLY A 70 -1.02 -11.13 17.89
CA GLY A 70 -0.75 -11.97 16.72
C GLY A 70 -1.71 -11.67 15.57
N GLU A 71 -1.82 -10.40 15.18
CA GLU A 71 -2.68 -9.98 14.08
C GLU A 71 -2.25 -10.66 12.77
N MET A 72 -3.13 -11.45 12.15
CA MET A 72 -2.88 -12.09 10.86
C MET A 72 -4.00 -11.80 9.88
N HIS A 73 -3.67 -11.77 8.59
CA HIS A 73 -4.70 -11.84 7.55
C HIS A 73 -5.25 -13.25 7.51
N ILE A 74 -6.58 -13.34 7.41
CA ILE A 74 -7.31 -14.60 7.30
C ILE A 74 -8.22 -14.43 6.10
N LYS A 75 -7.94 -15.19 5.04
CA LYS A 75 -8.85 -15.30 3.89
C LYS A 75 -10.18 -15.89 4.38
N SER A 76 -11.30 -15.38 3.87
CA SER A 76 -12.60 -15.95 4.20
C SER A 76 -12.67 -17.40 3.70
N MET A 77 -13.22 -18.28 4.52
CA MET A 77 -13.57 -19.63 4.07
C MET A 77 -14.57 -19.54 2.91
N PRO A 78 -14.41 -20.38 1.87
CA PRO A 78 -15.41 -20.49 0.83
C PRO A 78 -16.69 -21.07 1.44
N SER A 79 -17.83 -20.46 1.11
CA SER A 79 -19.14 -20.91 1.59
C SER A 79 -19.63 -22.16 0.86
N GLU A 80 -19.13 -22.42 -0.35
CA GLU A 80 -19.55 -23.53 -1.19
C GLU A 80 -18.54 -24.69 -1.12
N PRO A 81 -19.02 -25.94 -1.04
CA PRO A 81 -18.15 -27.11 -1.10
C PRO A 81 -17.51 -27.22 -2.48
N ARG A 82 -16.22 -27.53 -2.51
CA ARG A 82 -15.47 -27.78 -3.74
C ARG A 82 -15.30 -29.28 -3.94
N TYR A 83 -15.80 -29.79 -5.06
CA TYR A 83 -15.62 -31.18 -5.47
C TYR A 83 -14.54 -31.27 -6.54
N VAL A 84 -13.73 -32.32 -6.47
CA VAL A 84 -12.74 -32.67 -7.49
C VAL A 84 -12.98 -34.12 -7.90
N THR A 85 -13.20 -34.35 -9.18
CA THR A 85 -13.31 -35.71 -9.73
C THR A 85 -11.91 -36.25 -9.94
N ILE A 86 -11.59 -37.39 -9.30
CA ILE A 86 -10.31 -38.07 -9.43
C ILE A 86 -10.56 -39.31 -10.31
N SER A 87 -9.75 -39.51 -11.34
CA SER A 87 -9.86 -40.69 -12.19
C SER A 87 -9.14 -41.90 -11.59
N GLU A 88 -9.52 -43.10 -12.04
CA GLU A 88 -8.95 -44.34 -11.53
C GLU A 88 -7.46 -44.45 -11.93
N GLY A 89 -6.57 -44.35 -10.94
CA GLY A 89 -5.11 -44.37 -11.13
C GLY A 89 -4.40 -43.03 -10.89
N GLU A 90 -5.14 -41.94 -10.65
CA GLU A 90 -4.56 -40.66 -10.24
C GLU A 90 -4.37 -40.59 -8.71
N GLU A 91 -3.18 -40.20 -8.26
CA GLU A 91 -2.93 -39.93 -6.84
C GLU A 91 -3.57 -38.60 -6.43
N SER A 92 -4.30 -38.63 -5.31
CA SER A 92 -4.94 -37.43 -4.76
C SER A 92 -3.91 -36.58 -4.01
N ASN A 93 -3.64 -35.37 -4.51
CA ASN A 93 -2.93 -34.33 -3.75
C ASN A 93 -3.90 -33.60 -2.80
N TYR A 94 -4.61 -34.35 -1.96
CA TYR A 94 -5.55 -33.76 -1.02
C TYR A 94 -4.79 -32.90 0.00
N VAL A 95 -5.24 -31.66 0.16
CA VAL A 95 -4.75 -30.71 1.15
C VAL A 95 -5.95 -30.29 1.99
N ASP A 96 -5.84 -30.43 3.31
CA ASP A 96 -6.92 -30.05 4.21
C ASP A 96 -7.26 -28.56 4.08
N LEU A 97 -8.53 -28.22 4.28
CA LEU A 97 -9.07 -26.88 4.07
C LEU A 97 -8.32 -25.82 4.88
N GLU A 98 -7.97 -26.12 6.13
CA GLU A 98 -7.24 -25.19 7.00
C GLU A 98 -5.85 -24.88 6.45
N THR A 99 -5.13 -25.92 6.01
CA THR A 99 -3.78 -25.76 5.44
C THR A 99 -3.81 -24.98 4.12
N ARG A 100 -4.80 -25.25 3.26
CA ARG A 100 -5.01 -24.48 2.03
C ARG A 100 -5.33 -23.02 2.32
N LEU A 101 -6.19 -22.75 3.31
CA LEU A 101 -6.54 -21.39 3.71
C LEU A 101 -5.32 -20.63 4.25
N ALA A 102 -4.47 -21.29 5.04
CA ALA A 102 -3.24 -20.70 5.55
C ALA A 102 -2.28 -20.31 4.42
N ILE A 103 -2.10 -21.19 3.42
CA ILE A 103 -1.27 -20.92 2.23
C ILE A 103 -1.83 -19.73 1.44
N ASP A 104 -3.13 -19.78 1.13
CA ASP A 104 -3.80 -18.71 0.39
C ASP A 104 -3.73 -17.37 1.12
N SER A 105 -3.90 -17.39 2.45
CA SER A 105 -3.88 -16.21 3.29
C SER A 105 -2.47 -15.60 3.36
N ALA A 106 -1.44 -16.42 3.45
CA ALA A 106 -0.05 -15.98 3.41
C ALA A 106 0.30 -15.33 2.05
N ALA A 107 -0.11 -15.95 0.95
CA ALA A 107 0.09 -15.40 -0.40
C ALA A 107 -0.68 -14.07 -0.61
N GLU A 108 -1.89 -13.95 -0.06
CA GLU A 108 -2.64 -12.71 -0.11
C GLU A 108 -1.99 -11.61 0.74
N GLU A 109 -1.50 -11.96 1.94
CA GLU A 109 -0.81 -11.02 2.83
C GLU A 109 0.45 -10.44 2.18
N GLU A 110 1.26 -11.25 1.50
CA GLU A 110 2.46 -10.77 0.78
C GLU A 110 2.08 -9.70 -0.25
N ARG A 111 1.06 -9.97 -1.06
CA ARG A 111 0.55 -9.00 -2.04
C ARG A 111 -0.02 -7.73 -1.39
N LEU A 112 -0.70 -7.87 -0.26
CA LEU A 112 -1.23 -6.72 0.50
C LEU A 112 -0.10 -5.87 1.08
N VAL A 113 0.99 -6.48 1.53
CA VAL A 113 2.19 -5.79 2.01
C VAL A 113 2.85 -4.98 0.88
N GLU A 114 3.01 -5.56 -0.30
CA GLU A 114 3.52 -4.85 -1.48
C GLU A 114 2.61 -3.68 -1.89
N GLU A 115 1.31 -3.92 -2.00
CA GLU A 115 0.33 -2.88 -2.35
C GLU A 115 0.34 -1.75 -1.30
N PHE A 116 0.49 -2.09 -0.02
CA PHE A 116 0.59 -1.10 1.04
C PHE A 116 1.87 -0.26 0.91
N LYS A 117 3.02 -0.87 0.61
CA LYS A 117 4.29 -0.15 0.37
C LYS A 117 4.17 0.84 -0.77
N GLU A 118 3.62 0.42 -1.91
CA GLU A 118 3.39 1.29 -3.07
C GLU A 118 2.49 2.49 -2.72
N LYS A 119 1.37 2.22 -2.04
CA LYS A 119 0.42 3.26 -1.64
C LYS A 119 0.99 4.21 -0.60
N LEU A 120 1.75 3.70 0.36
CA LEU A 120 2.40 4.48 1.39
C LEU A 120 3.44 5.41 0.78
N ALA A 121 4.29 4.92 -0.14
CA ALA A 121 5.26 5.74 -0.86
C ALA A 121 4.60 6.89 -1.64
N PHE A 122 3.48 6.61 -2.29
CA PHE A 122 2.69 7.65 -2.97
C PHE A 122 2.08 8.67 -1.99
N ASN A 123 1.51 8.21 -0.87
CA ASN A 123 0.90 9.08 0.15
C ASN A 123 1.94 9.95 0.85
N MET A 124 3.15 9.44 1.05
CA MET A 124 4.31 10.15 1.59
C MET A 124 4.99 11.05 0.55
N TRP A 125 4.38 11.25 -0.63
CA TRP A 125 4.91 12.06 -1.73
C TRP A 125 6.28 11.62 -2.28
N LYS A 126 6.81 10.46 -1.84
CA LYS A 126 8.06 9.86 -2.36
C LYS A 126 7.88 9.41 -3.82
N THR A 127 6.67 9.00 -4.19
CA THR A 127 6.32 8.65 -5.57
C THR A 127 5.34 9.66 -6.16
N GLY A 128 5.67 10.17 -7.36
CA GLY A 128 4.85 11.14 -8.07
C GLY A 128 4.75 12.49 -7.36
N GLY A 129 5.85 12.97 -6.75
CA GLY A 129 5.91 14.23 -6.01
C GLY A 129 5.44 15.44 -6.83
N ASP A 130 5.68 15.42 -8.14
CA ASP A 130 5.29 16.49 -9.07
C ASP A 130 3.79 16.51 -9.39
N LEU A 131 3.03 15.51 -8.93
CA LEU A 131 1.59 15.48 -9.13
C LEU A 131 0.91 16.47 -8.19
N GLU A 132 0.20 17.44 -8.77
CA GLU A 132 -0.65 18.36 -8.02
C GLU A 132 -1.79 17.59 -7.35
N ARG A 133 -1.69 17.42 -6.02
CA ARG A 133 -2.66 16.67 -5.20
C ARG A 133 -3.22 17.47 -4.02
N HIS A 134 -2.74 18.69 -3.78
CA HIS A 134 -3.23 19.54 -2.68
C HIS A 134 -4.68 19.98 -2.89
N VAL A 135 -5.09 20.05 -4.15
CA VAL A 135 -6.37 20.63 -4.54
C VAL A 135 -7.33 19.53 -5.01
N SER A 136 -8.48 19.42 -4.34
CA SER A 136 -9.54 18.52 -4.79
C SER A 136 -10.06 18.98 -6.14
N ARG A 137 -10.03 18.08 -7.14
CA ARG A 137 -10.61 18.32 -8.47
C ARG A 137 -12.10 18.68 -8.44
N HIS A 138 -12.80 18.34 -7.35
CA HIS A 138 -14.20 18.71 -7.15
C HIS A 138 -14.40 20.14 -6.65
N LYS A 139 -13.39 20.72 -6.00
CA LYS A 139 -13.48 22.08 -5.42
C LYS A 139 -12.95 23.14 -6.38
N THR A 140 -11.94 22.81 -7.17
CA THR A 140 -11.27 23.77 -8.05
C THR A 140 -10.71 23.05 -9.27
N ALA A 141 -10.90 23.68 -10.44
CA ALA A 141 -10.26 23.22 -11.66
C ALA A 141 -8.74 23.31 -11.53
N ALA A 142 -8.03 22.35 -12.09
CA ALA A 142 -6.57 22.40 -12.12
C ALA A 142 -6.11 23.67 -12.87
N LYS A 143 -5.15 24.39 -12.30
CA LYS A 143 -4.57 25.58 -12.93
C LYS A 143 -3.94 25.17 -14.25
N ARG A 144 -4.26 25.90 -15.32
CA ARG A 144 -3.67 25.67 -16.64
C ARG A 144 -2.15 25.89 -16.55
N PRO A 145 -1.31 24.94 -16.99
CA PRO A 145 0.13 25.15 -17.10
C PRO A 145 0.46 26.22 -18.15
N ASP A 146 1.53 26.97 -17.94
CA ASP A 146 1.97 28.03 -18.87
C ASP A 146 2.30 27.46 -20.26
N ASP A 147 2.91 26.28 -20.30
CA ASP A 147 3.27 25.52 -21.52
C ASP A 147 2.08 24.75 -22.13
N GLY A 148 0.87 24.94 -21.61
CA GLY A 148 -0.34 24.26 -22.07
C GLY A 148 -0.54 22.84 -21.50
N TRP A 149 -1.64 22.21 -21.89
CA TRP A 149 -1.97 20.85 -21.42
C TRP A 149 -1.19 19.79 -22.20
N THR A 150 -0.57 18.87 -21.46
CA THR A 150 0.02 17.66 -22.03
C THR A 150 -1.05 16.56 -22.06
N TYR A 151 -1.25 15.95 -23.22
CA TYR A 151 -2.20 14.87 -23.41
C TYR A 151 -1.50 13.52 -23.31
N VAL A 152 -1.98 12.65 -22.42
CA VAL A 152 -1.53 11.25 -22.37
C VAL A 152 -2.38 10.44 -23.34
N ILE A 153 -1.78 9.98 -24.43
CA ILE A 153 -2.43 9.17 -25.43
C ILE A 153 -2.18 7.71 -25.11
N LYS A 154 -3.27 6.99 -24.87
CA LYS A 154 -3.26 5.56 -24.63
C LYS A 154 -3.98 4.86 -25.80
N PRO A 155 -3.30 3.98 -26.55
CA PRO A 155 -4.00 3.18 -27.56
C PRO A 155 -4.99 2.23 -26.89
N LEU A 156 -6.12 2.02 -27.56
CA LEU A 156 -7.16 1.10 -27.11
C LEU A 156 -6.76 -0.37 -27.35
N ASP A 157 -5.90 -0.61 -28.33
CA ASP A 157 -5.48 -1.95 -28.72
C ASP A 157 -4.56 -2.59 -27.67
N ALA A 158 -4.81 -3.87 -27.39
CA ALA A 158 -4.00 -4.66 -26.46
C ALA A 158 -2.53 -4.80 -26.91
N ASN A 159 -2.30 -4.85 -28.23
CA ASN A 159 -0.97 -4.89 -28.86
C ASN A 159 -0.55 -3.52 -29.41
N GLY A 160 -1.19 -2.43 -28.96
CA GLY A 160 -0.83 -1.08 -29.36
C GLY A 160 0.54 -0.65 -28.84
N PRO A 161 1.08 0.47 -29.34
CA PRO A 161 2.31 1.06 -28.82
C PRO A 161 2.18 1.46 -27.34
N GLU A 162 3.30 1.63 -26.64
CA GLU A 162 3.27 2.11 -25.26
C GLU A 162 2.58 3.49 -25.16
N PRO A 163 1.84 3.76 -24.07
CA PRO A 163 1.25 5.07 -23.85
C PRO A 163 2.32 6.18 -23.85
N PHE A 164 2.03 7.30 -24.50
CA PHE A 164 2.97 8.40 -24.66
C PHE A 164 2.30 9.75 -24.38
N ALA A 165 3.10 10.76 -24.07
CA ALA A 165 2.64 12.12 -23.82
C ALA A 165 2.85 12.96 -25.09
N ALA A 166 1.82 13.72 -25.47
CA ALA A 166 1.81 14.61 -26.62
C ALA A 166 1.47 16.04 -26.19
N LYS A 167 2.25 17.01 -26.68
CA LYS A 167 1.95 18.44 -26.53
C LYS A 167 1.06 18.95 -27.67
N THR A 168 0.53 20.16 -27.51
CA THR A 168 -0.24 20.86 -28.56
C THR A 168 0.56 21.09 -29.83
N ASP A 169 1.89 21.18 -29.73
CA ASP A 169 2.80 21.38 -30.87
C ASP A 169 3.03 20.10 -31.69
N GLY A 170 2.38 18.99 -31.32
CA GLY A 170 2.51 17.69 -31.99
C GLY A 170 3.74 16.89 -31.59
N THR A 171 4.61 17.43 -30.73
CA THR A 171 5.76 16.71 -30.19
C THR A 171 5.32 15.57 -29.27
N LYS A 172 6.00 14.42 -29.40
CA LYS A 172 5.71 13.19 -28.65
C LYS A 172 6.90 12.84 -27.77
N ARG A 173 6.62 12.45 -26.53
CA ARG A 173 7.63 11.95 -25.58
C ARG A 173 7.10 10.77 -24.78
N LYS A 174 8.02 9.99 -24.20
CA LYS A 174 7.66 8.95 -23.22
C LYS A 174 7.06 9.60 -21.98
N LEU A 175 6.20 8.84 -21.28
CA LEU A 175 5.62 9.26 -20.01
C LEU A 175 6.71 9.42 -18.95
N THR A 176 6.62 10.49 -18.16
CA THR A 176 7.42 10.62 -16.94
C THR A 176 6.92 9.65 -15.87
N ASP A 177 7.72 9.40 -14.85
CA ASP A 177 7.34 8.47 -13.77
C ASP A 177 6.11 8.95 -13.00
N SER A 178 5.98 10.26 -12.81
CA SER A 178 4.79 10.90 -12.24
C SER A 178 3.54 10.66 -13.10
N GLU A 179 3.65 10.79 -14.43
CA GLU A 179 2.52 10.53 -15.35
C GLU A 179 2.13 9.05 -15.42
N LYS A 180 3.11 8.14 -15.40
CA LYS A 180 2.86 6.69 -15.29
C LYS A 180 2.12 6.36 -14.01
N THR A 181 2.60 6.90 -12.88
CA THR A 181 1.95 6.72 -11.57
C THR A 181 0.50 7.22 -11.59
N PHE A 182 0.25 8.37 -12.22
CA PHE A 182 -1.10 8.90 -12.38
C PHE A 182 -2.00 7.98 -13.23
N GLN A 183 -1.48 7.47 -14.34
CA GLN A 183 -2.19 6.55 -15.22
C GLN A 183 -2.54 5.22 -14.52
N ASP A 184 -1.59 4.66 -13.78
CA ASP A 184 -1.78 3.39 -13.05
C ASP A 184 -2.84 3.50 -11.96
N ARG A 185 -3.00 4.68 -11.36
CA ARG A 185 -3.99 4.93 -10.30
C ARG A 185 -5.35 5.39 -10.80
N GLN A 186 -5.47 5.89 -12.04
CA GLN A 186 -6.77 6.21 -12.64
C GLN A 186 -7.66 4.98 -12.78
N LYS A 187 -7.06 3.83 -13.08
CA LYS A 187 -7.77 2.56 -12.99
C LYS A 187 -7.90 2.24 -11.51
N GLY A 188 -9.12 2.32 -10.96
CA GLY A 188 -9.40 1.63 -9.70
C GLY A 188 -9.03 0.18 -9.92
N ARG A 189 -7.90 -0.28 -9.37
CA ARG A 189 -7.40 -1.65 -9.58
C ARG A 189 -8.52 -2.57 -9.07
N PRO A 190 -9.30 -3.26 -9.93
CA PRO A 190 -10.24 -4.23 -9.41
C PRO A 190 -9.38 -5.25 -8.69
N ARG A 191 -9.69 -5.51 -7.41
CA ARG A 191 -9.00 -6.54 -6.65
C ARG A 191 -9.15 -7.82 -7.46
N ARG A 192 -8.05 -8.33 -8.03
CA ARG A 192 -8.05 -9.63 -8.69
C ARG A 192 -8.56 -10.62 -7.66
N LYS A 193 -9.75 -11.16 -7.90
CA LYS A 193 -10.27 -12.30 -7.14
C LYS A 193 -9.21 -13.39 -7.30
N ILE A 194 -8.62 -13.81 -6.19
CA ILE A 194 -7.77 -14.99 -6.19
C ILE A 194 -8.67 -16.14 -6.65
N PRO A 195 -8.26 -16.96 -7.65
CA PRO A 195 -9.08 -18.09 -8.09
C PRO A 195 -9.45 -18.95 -6.88
N THR A 196 -10.75 -19.24 -6.73
CA THR A 196 -11.31 -20.17 -5.74
C THR A 196 -10.91 -21.61 -6.03
#